data_AF-A0A858R5Q1-F1
#
_entry.id   AF-A0A858R5Q1-F1
#
_cell.length_a   1.000
_cell.length_b   1.000
_cell.length_c   1.000
_cell.angle_alpha   90.00
_cell.angle_beta   90.00
_cell.angle_gamma   90.00
#
_symmetry.space_group_name_H-M   'P 1'
#
loop_
_entity.id
_entity.type
_entity.pdbx_description
1 polymer ?
#
loop_
_entity_poly.entity_id
_entity_poly.type
_entity_poly.pdbx_seq_one_letter_code
_entity_poly.pdbx_strand_id
1 'polypeptide(L)'
;MPGRPEDNLTPEDLADLKALRDRPDDKIVIDEDAPEIRPDAVGYRGILARRPKASITMRVDADVLEYFRAKAGLRGYQTMMNAALRRQMEWEIERARTVDAAE
;
A
#
# COMPACT_ATOMS: atom_id res chain seq x y z
N MET A 1 -20.34 5.02 13.45
CA MET A 1 -19.78 4.45 12.21
C MET A 1 -20.62 5.00 11.07
N PRO A 2 -20.09 5.73 10.07
CA PRO A 2 -20.86 5.89 8.83
C PRO A 2 -21.07 4.49 8.24
N GLY A 3 -22.29 4.20 7.79
CA GLY A 3 -22.65 2.95 7.12
C GLY A 3 -21.75 2.70 5.92
N ARG A 4 -21.73 1.45 5.43
CA ARG A 4 -20.98 1.17 4.22
C ARG A 4 -21.59 1.98 3.06
N PRO A 5 -20.80 2.43 2.07
CA PRO A 5 -21.31 3.27 0.99
C PRO A 5 -22.47 2.62 0.23
N GLU A 6 -22.55 1.29 0.19
CA GLU A 6 -23.70 0.55 -0.35
C GLU A 6 -25.03 0.80 0.38
N ASP A 7 -25.01 1.24 1.64
CA ASP A 7 -26.20 1.42 2.47
C ASP A 7 -27.01 2.68 2.10
N ASN A 8 -26.45 3.57 1.25
CA ASN A 8 -27.09 4.82 0.81
C ASN A 8 -27.44 4.84 -0.69
N LEU A 9 -27.37 3.71 -1.39
CA LEU A 9 -27.74 3.65 -2.81
C LEU A 9 -29.25 3.64 -2.99
N THR A 10 -29.74 4.47 -3.90
CA THR A 10 -31.12 4.43 -4.34
C THR A 10 -31.36 3.21 -5.23
N PRO A 11 -32.61 2.76 -5.39
CA PRO A 11 -32.94 1.69 -6.35
C PRO A 11 -32.53 2.02 -7.80
N GLU A 12 -32.44 3.30 -8.14
CA GLU A 12 -32.00 3.80 -9.44
C GLU A 12 -30.48 3.59 -9.60
N ASP A 13 -29.68 3.94 -8.58
CA ASP A 13 -28.22 3.70 -8.59
C ASP A 13 -27.89 2.21 -8.75
N LEU A 14 -28.66 1.33 -8.11
CA LEU A 14 -28.48 -0.12 -8.22
C LEU A 14 -28.83 -0.63 -9.62
N ALA A 15 -29.84 -0.06 -10.26
CA ALA A 15 -30.22 -0.40 -11.63
C ALA A 15 -29.14 0.05 -12.62
N ASP A 16 -28.60 1.26 -12.44
CA ASP A 16 -27.52 1.82 -13.27
C ASP A 16 -26.22 1.02 -13.13
N LEU A 17 -25.84 0.63 -11.91
CA LEU A 17 -24.67 -0.24 -11.69
C LEU A 17 -24.83 -1.61 -12.35
N LYS A 18 -26.04 -2.17 -12.31
CA LYS A 18 -26.33 -3.44 -12.99
C LYS A 18 -26.23 -3.28 -14.51
N ALA A 19 -26.76 -2.18 -15.06
CA ALA A 19 -26.67 -1.87 -16.47
C ALA A 19 -25.22 -1.63 -16.92
N LEU A 20 -24.40 -0.98 -16.09
CA LEU A 20 -22.97 -0.79 -16.33
C LEU A 20 -22.21 -2.12 -16.34
N ARG A 21 -22.52 -3.02 -15.41
CA ARG A 21 -21.89 -4.34 -15.32
C ARG A 21 -22.24 -5.24 -16.50
N ASP A 22 -23.48 -5.16 -16.97
CA ASP A 22 -23.98 -6.01 -18.06
C ASP A 22 -23.69 -5.40 -19.46
N ARG A 23 -23.04 -4.23 -19.53
CA ARG A 23 -22.62 -3.57 -20.78
C ARG A 23 -21.44 -4.33 -21.41
N PRO A 24 -21.46 -4.59 -22.73
CA PRO A 24 -20.34 -5.23 -23.41
C PRO A 24 -19.13 -4.28 -23.55
N ASP A 25 -17.93 -4.86 -23.45
CA ASP A 25 -16.66 -4.12 -23.49
C ASP A 25 -16.46 -3.33 -24.80
N ASP A 26 -17.00 -3.80 -25.92
CA ASP A 26 -16.97 -3.12 -27.23
C ASP A 26 -17.66 -1.74 -27.23
N LYS A 27 -18.40 -1.41 -26.15
CA LYS A 27 -19.04 -0.11 -25.97
C LYS A 27 -18.22 0.83 -25.09
N ILE A 28 -17.09 0.40 -24.55
CA ILE A 28 -16.18 1.25 -23.78
C ILE A 28 -15.45 2.16 -24.77
N VAL A 29 -15.54 3.47 -24.55
CA VAL A 29 -14.85 4.46 -25.38
C VAL A 29 -13.39 4.51 -24.92
N ILE A 30 -12.47 4.29 -25.86
CA ILE A 30 -11.02 4.42 -25.64
C ILE A 30 -10.56 5.62 -26.47
N ASP A 31 -10.04 6.64 -25.80
CA ASP A 31 -9.62 7.91 -26.40
C ASP A 31 -8.33 8.43 -25.74
N GLU A 32 -7.91 9.65 -26.07
CA GLU A 32 -6.69 10.25 -25.50
C GLU A 32 -6.77 10.55 -23.99
N ASP A 33 -7.98 10.82 -23.46
CA ASP A 33 -8.21 11.03 -22.03
C ASP A 33 -8.33 9.69 -21.27
N ALA A 34 -8.76 8.63 -21.96
CA ALA A 34 -8.88 7.27 -21.42
C ALA A 34 -8.19 6.22 -22.32
N PRO A 35 -6.85 6.23 -22.40
CA PRO A 35 -6.11 5.31 -23.24
C PRO A 35 -6.18 3.88 -22.70
N GLU A 36 -6.07 2.89 -23.59
CA GLU A 36 -6.02 1.48 -23.21
C GLU A 36 -4.78 1.21 -22.34
N ILE A 37 -5.01 0.73 -21.12
CA ILE A 37 -3.93 0.39 -20.20
C ILE A 37 -3.30 -0.92 -20.66
N ARG A 38 -2.13 -0.83 -21.31
CA ARG A 38 -1.38 -2.02 -21.68
C ARG A 38 -0.88 -2.77 -20.42
N PRO A 39 -0.75 -4.10 -20.46
CA PRO A 39 -0.27 -4.89 -19.31
C PRO A 39 1.12 -4.47 -18.79
N ASP A 40 1.95 -3.91 -19.67
CA ASP A 40 3.28 -3.37 -19.37
C ASP A 40 3.27 -1.89 -18.96
N ALA A 41 2.18 -1.16 -19.23
CA ALA A 41 2.02 0.25 -18.86
C ALA A 41 1.74 0.44 -17.37
N VAL A 42 1.18 -0.58 -16.72
CA VAL A 42 1.08 -0.59 -15.27
C VAL A 42 2.35 -1.18 -14.71
N GLY A 43 3.13 -0.35 -14.02
CA GLY A 43 4.07 -0.81 -13.01
C GLY A 43 3.33 -1.47 -11.84
N TYR A 44 2.53 -2.50 -12.10
CA TYR A 44 2.01 -3.45 -11.10
C TYR A 44 3.21 -4.26 -10.60
N ARG A 45 4.09 -3.61 -9.82
CA ARG A 45 4.71 -4.31 -8.71
C ARG A 45 3.55 -4.70 -7.83
N GLY A 46 3.11 -5.94 -7.99
CA GLY A 46 2.04 -6.53 -7.21
C GLY A 46 2.14 -6.03 -5.79
N ILE A 47 1.03 -5.52 -5.28
CA ILE A 47 0.82 -5.39 -3.85
C ILE A 47 0.81 -6.84 -3.33
N LEU A 48 1.98 -7.49 -3.29
CA LEU A 48 2.30 -8.50 -2.30
C LEU A 48 1.91 -7.83 -1.02
N ALA A 49 0.73 -8.17 -0.50
CA ALA A 49 0.07 -7.48 0.58
C ALA A 49 1.09 -7.22 1.69
N ARG A 50 1.67 -6.02 1.70
CA ARG A 50 2.59 -5.64 2.76
C ARG A 50 1.71 -5.70 3.99
N ARG A 51 2.09 -6.52 4.98
CA ARG A 51 1.37 -6.57 6.25
C ARG A 51 1.11 -5.13 6.69
N PRO A 52 -0.15 -4.79 7.03
CA PRO A 52 -0.49 -3.43 7.41
C PRO A 52 0.42 -3.00 8.56
N LYS A 53 0.83 -1.74 8.56
CA LYS A 53 1.66 -1.19 9.65
C LYS A 53 0.87 -1.31 10.95
N ALA A 54 1.44 -1.97 11.96
CA ALA A 54 0.87 -1.98 13.30
C ALA A 54 1.14 -0.64 13.99
N SER A 55 0.12 -0.04 14.61
CA SER A 55 0.29 1.11 15.50
C SER A 55 0.55 0.58 16.90
N ILE A 56 1.72 0.88 17.44
CA ILE A 56 2.11 0.51 18.80
C ILE A 56 2.59 1.76 19.54
N THR A 57 2.41 1.77 20.86
CA THR A 57 3.07 2.74 21.73
C THR A 57 4.42 2.16 22.17
N MET A 58 5.51 2.71 21.66
CA MET A 58 6.87 2.34 22.06
C MET A 58 7.66 3.58 22.49
N ARG A 59 8.63 3.38 23.39
CA ARG A 59 9.62 4.42 23.75
C ARG A 59 10.87 4.23 22.88
N VAL A 60 11.45 5.34 22.46
CA VAL A 60 12.69 5.40 21.69
C VAL A 60 13.57 6.45 22.34
N ASP A 61 14.90 6.25 22.29
CA ASP A 61 15.86 7.22 22.80
C ASP A 61 15.69 8.60 22.14
N ALA A 62 15.93 9.65 22.93
CA ALA A 62 15.68 11.02 22.52
C ALA A 62 16.59 11.46 21.36
N ASP A 63 17.86 11.08 21.42
CA ASP A 63 18.87 11.37 20.40
C ASP A 63 18.55 10.69 19.06
N VAL A 64 18.07 9.45 19.09
CA VAL A 64 17.61 8.72 17.91
C VAL A 64 16.41 9.43 17.28
N LEU A 65 15.44 9.86 18.09
CA LEU A 65 14.27 10.60 17.60
C LEU A 65 14.69 11.94 16.96
N GLU A 66 15.60 12.68 17.60
CA GLU A 66 16.15 13.93 17.07
C GLU A 66 16.89 13.73 15.75
N TYR A 67 17.73 12.70 15.64
CA TYR A 67 18.45 12.36 14.42
C TYR A 67 17.49 12.15 13.23
N PHE A 68 16.45 11.35 13.40
CA PHE A 68 15.50 11.07 12.32
C PHE A 68 14.61 12.29 11.98
N ARG A 69 14.25 13.11 12.99
CA ARG A 69 13.54 14.37 12.77
C ARG A 69 14.37 15.39 12.00
N ALA A 70 15.66 15.52 12.33
CA ALA A 70 16.57 16.40 11.62
C ALA A 70 16.74 15.97 10.15
N LYS A 71 16.74 14.66 9.88
CA LYS A 71 16.99 14.11 8.54
C LYS A 71 15.77 14.10 7.62
N ALA A 72 14.58 13.81 8.14
CA ALA A 72 13.36 13.61 7.33
C ALA A 72 12.21 14.57 7.68
N GLY A 73 12.46 15.54 8.57
CA GLY A 73 11.45 16.47 9.06
C GLY A 73 10.32 15.80 9.85
N LEU A 74 9.32 16.58 10.25
CA LEU A 74 8.22 16.12 11.12
C LEU A 74 7.28 15.11 10.46
N ARG A 75 7.22 15.03 9.13
CA ARG A 75 6.30 14.13 8.41
C ARG A 75 6.98 12.84 7.94
N GLY A 76 8.31 12.83 7.77
CA GLY A 76 9.04 11.71 7.19
C GLY A 76 9.76 10.81 8.21
N TYR A 77 10.03 11.30 9.42
CA TYR A 77 10.90 10.59 10.37
C TYR A 77 10.39 9.20 10.75
N GLN A 78 9.08 9.02 10.95
CA GLN A 78 8.49 7.70 11.27
C GLN A 78 8.65 6.70 10.13
N THR A 79 8.49 7.15 8.89
CA THR A 79 8.69 6.32 7.69
C THR A 79 10.15 5.90 7.58
N MET A 80 11.07 6.82 7.87
CA MET A 80 12.51 6.56 7.84
C MET A 80 12.96 5.60 8.94
N MET A 81 12.46 5.78 10.17
CA MET A 81 12.71 4.86 11.28
C MET A 81 12.22 3.44 10.94
N ASN A 82 11.00 3.32 10.43
CA ASN A 82 10.44 2.02 10.05
C ASN A 82 11.23 1.36 8.91
N ALA A 83 11.78 2.13 7.97
CA ALA A 83 12.65 1.60 6.93
C ALA A 83 14.00 1.09 7.49
N ALA A 84 14.57 1.79 8.47
CA ALA A 84 15.79 1.36 9.15
C ALA A 84 15.57 0.04 9.92
N LEU A 85 14.48 -0.06 10.69
CA LEU A 85 14.11 -1.28 11.40
C LEU A 85 13.91 -2.47 10.46
N ARG A 86 13.25 -2.25 9.32
CA ARG A 86 13.05 -3.29 8.30
C ARG A 86 14.39 -3.80 7.76
N ARG A 87 15.32 -2.90 7.43
CA ARG A 87 16.63 -3.28 6.92
C ARG A 87 17.41 -4.13 7.93
N GLN A 88 17.35 -3.77 9.21
CA GLN A 88 17.98 -4.55 10.28
C GLN A 88 17.36 -5.95 10.40
N MET A 89 16.03 -6.04 10.41
CA MET A 89 15.30 -7.30 10.43
C MET A 89 15.67 -8.21 9.24
N GLU A 90 15.71 -7.65 8.03
CA GLU A 90 16.08 -8.39 6.82
C GLU A 90 17.52 -8.91 6.89
N TRP A 91 18.45 -8.10 7.41
CA TRP A 91 19.84 -8.51 7.62
C TRP A 91 19.96 -9.66 8.64
N GLU A 92 19.21 -9.62 9.74
CA GLU A 92 19.22 -10.70 10.75
C GLU A 92 18.63 -12.00 10.20
N ILE A 93 17.52 -11.92 9.44
CA ILE A 93 16.91 -13.09 8.80
C ILE A 93 17.86 -13.73 7.81
N GLU A 94 18.51 -12.93 6.97
CA GLU A 94 19.46 -13.43 5.98
C GLU A 94 20.64 -14.11 6.67
N ARG A 95 21.17 -13.49 7.73
CA ARG A 95 22.26 -14.06 8.52
C ARG A 95 21.87 -15.40 9.15
N ALA A 96 20.68 -15.50 9.75
CA ALA A 96 20.19 -16.76 10.33
C ALA A 96 20.08 -17.85 9.26
N ARG A 97 19.54 -17.54 8.07
CA ARG A 97 19.47 -18.48 6.95
C ARG A 97 20.83 -18.97 6.48
N THR A 98 21.81 -18.07 6.40
CA THR A 98 23.16 -18.44 5.98
C THR A 98 23.88 -19.34 6.98
N VAL A 99 23.53 -19.25 8.27
CA VAL A 99 24.09 -20.12 9.31
C VAL A 99 23.43 -21.50 9.26
N ASP A 100 22.10 -21.57 9.14
CA ASP A 100 21.37 -22.84 9.01
C ASP A 100 21.69 -23.61 7.71
N ALA A 101 22.10 -22.92 6.65
CA ALA A 101 22.50 -23.55 5.38
C ALA A 101 23.97 -24.04 5.37
N ALA A 102 24.76 -23.66 6.38
CA ALA A 102 26.17 -24.03 6.53
C ALA A 102 26.38 -25.16 7.57
N GLU A 103 25.30 -25.61 8.21
CA GLU A 103 25.23 -26.76 9.13
C GLU A 103 24.61 -27.98 8.41
#